data_AF-A0A2G6G1L4-F1
#
_entry.id   AF-A0A2G6G1L4-F1
#
_cell.length_a   1.000
_cell.length_b   1.000
_cell.length_c   1.000
_cell.angle_alpha   90.00
_cell.angle_beta   90.00
_cell.angle_gamma   90.00
#
_symmetry.space_group_name_H-M   'P 1'
#
loop_
_entity.id
_entity.type
_entity.pdbx_description
1 polymer ?
#
loop_
_entity_poly.entity_id
_entity_poly.type
_entity_poly.pdbx_seq_one_letter_code
_entity_poly.pdbx_strand_id
1 'polypeptide(L)'
;EKGYRVVYEPRALLYEDALADTADEFRMRVRVSLRAFHALKDMRGLLDPFRYGIFAWQLFSHKVLRYMAFLFMVLAFLTNLPLARHHQGFYAFTLAAQVVFYLTAVVGHGLRRSDPPKLVGLCYYLCVLNLAGGLAWIQFLQGRKQVVWKPRT
;
A
#
# COMPACT_ATOMS: atom_id res chain seq x y z
N GLU A 1 -15.15 21.43 0.11
CA GLU A 1 -14.54 21.80 -1.20
C GLU A 1 -14.88 23.26 -1.50
N LYS A 2 -13.90 24.09 -1.85
CA LYS A 2 -14.06 25.56 -1.97
C LYS A 2 -14.19 26.07 -3.42
N GLY A 3 -14.43 25.17 -4.40
CA GLY A 3 -14.58 25.54 -5.82
C GLY A 3 -13.28 25.85 -6.58
N TYR A 4 -12.11 25.75 -5.93
CA TYR A 4 -10.82 25.94 -6.59
C TYR A 4 -10.39 24.70 -7.39
N ARG A 5 -9.59 24.93 -8.44
CA ARG A 5 -8.98 23.88 -9.29
C ARG A 5 -7.49 23.71 -8.95
N VAL A 6 -7.04 22.46 -8.88
CA VAL A 6 -5.61 22.13 -8.82
C VAL A 6 -5.02 22.21 -10.23
N VAL A 7 -3.96 23.01 -10.42
CA VAL A 7 -3.22 23.10 -11.68
C VAL A 7 -1.85 22.47 -11.46
N TYR A 8 -1.49 21.52 -12.32
CA TYR A 8 -0.18 20.89 -12.29
C TYR A 8 0.83 21.78 -13.02
N GLU A 9 1.91 22.17 -12.34
CA GLU A 9 3.00 22.96 -12.91
C GLU A 9 4.25 22.08 -13.10
N PRO A 10 4.54 21.62 -14.34
CA PRO A 10 5.64 20.70 -14.59
C PRO A 10 7.03 21.30 -14.33
N ARG A 11 7.17 22.64 -14.26
CA ARG A 11 8.45 23.31 -14.00
C ARG A 11 8.73 23.52 -12.52
N ALA A 12 7.79 23.22 -11.63
CA ALA A 12 8.00 23.29 -10.18
C ALA A 12 8.82 22.07 -9.72
N LEU A 13 10.13 22.25 -9.54
CA LEU A 13 11.06 21.19 -9.13
C LEU A 13 11.30 21.21 -7.63
N LEU A 14 11.27 20.03 -7.00
CA LEU A 14 11.62 19.78 -5.61
C LEU A 14 12.75 18.76 -5.57
N TYR A 15 13.85 19.10 -4.89
CA TYR A 15 14.97 18.19 -4.67
C TYR A 15 14.97 17.72 -3.21
N GLU A 16 14.93 16.41 -3.01
CA GLU A 16 15.08 15.77 -1.70
C GLU A 16 16.14 14.68 -1.79
N ASP A 17 16.94 14.55 -0.73
CA ASP A 17 17.89 13.44 -0.63
C ASP A 17 17.16 12.10 -0.59
N ALA A 18 17.70 11.12 -1.34
CA ALA A 18 17.21 9.76 -1.29
C ALA A 18 17.41 9.17 0.11
N LEU A 19 16.46 8.36 0.57
CA LEU A 19 16.56 7.71 1.87
C LEU A 19 17.72 6.72 1.88
N ALA A 20 18.62 6.85 2.85
CA ALA A 20 19.74 5.95 3.04
C ALA A 20 19.34 4.60 3.70
N ASP A 21 18.25 4.59 4.49
CA ASP A 21 17.82 3.40 5.24
C ASP A 21 16.40 2.93 4.86
N THR A 22 16.28 1.63 4.61
CA THR A 22 15.03 0.91 4.38
C THR A 22 14.04 1.09 5.54
N ALA A 23 14.52 1.24 6.77
CA ALA A 23 13.65 1.46 7.93
C ALA A 23 12.98 2.85 7.89
N ASP A 24 13.71 3.88 7.47
CA ASP A 24 13.15 5.22 7.26
C ASP A 24 12.14 5.24 6.12
N GLU A 25 12.44 4.50 5.05
CA GLU A 25 11.53 4.36 3.93
C GLU A 25 10.21 3.70 4.35
N PHE A 26 10.27 2.64 5.17
CA PHE A 26 9.08 2.00 5.72
C PHE A 26 8.27 2.97 6.60
N ARG A 27 8.93 3.67 7.54
CA ARG A 27 8.27 4.68 8.39
C ARG A 27 7.59 5.77 7.57
N MET A 28 8.25 6.25 6.52
CA MET A 28 7.68 7.21 5.58
C MET A 28 6.44 6.64 4.89
N ARG A 29 6.49 5.41 4.37
CA ARG A 29 5.35 4.76 3.69
C ARG A 29 4.15 4.60 4.60
N VAL A 30 4.37 4.22 5.86
CA VAL A 30 3.32 4.14 6.89
C VAL A 30 2.70 5.52 7.11
N ARG A 31 3.52 6.57 7.27
CA ARG A 31 3.06 7.95 7.47
C ARG A 31 2.24 8.47 6.28
N VAL A 32 2.72 8.27 5.06
CA VAL A 32 2.03 8.71 3.83
C VAL A 32 0.68 8.00 3.71
N SER A 33 0.64 6.69 3.96
CA SER A 33 -0.59 5.90 3.92
C SER A 33 -1.59 6.33 5.02
N LEU A 34 -1.10 6.60 6.24
CA LEU A 34 -1.93 7.10 7.34
C LEU A 34 -2.57 8.45 7.01
N ARG A 35 -1.77 9.38 6.44
CA ARG A 35 -2.29 10.68 5.98
C ARG A 35 -3.31 10.50 4.87
N ALA A 36 -3.09 9.57 3.95
CA ALA A 36 -4.04 9.28 2.89
C ALA A 36 -5.38 8.75 3.43
N PHE A 37 -5.38 7.88 4.44
CA PHE A 37 -6.62 7.40 5.07
C PHE A 37 -7.42 8.52 5.73
N HIS A 38 -6.75 9.41 6.49
CA HIS A 38 -7.43 10.59 7.06
C HIS A 38 -7.93 11.53 5.97
N ALA A 39 -7.14 11.79 4.93
CA ALA A 39 -7.58 12.62 3.80
C ALA A 39 -8.80 12.03 3.07
N LEU A 40 -8.83 10.71 2.85
CA LEU A 40 -9.98 10.02 2.25
C LEU A 40 -11.21 10.09 3.15
N LYS A 41 -11.04 10.00 4.48
CA LYS A 41 -12.13 10.17 5.45
C LYS A 41 -12.68 11.61 5.43
N ASP A 42 -11.80 12.60 5.50
CA ASP A 42 -12.16 14.01 5.54
C ASP A 42 -12.81 14.47 4.21
N MET A 43 -12.36 13.89 3.09
CA MET A 43 -12.86 14.18 1.74
C MET A 43 -13.80 13.09 1.21
N ARG A 44 -14.49 12.34 2.08
CA ARG A 44 -15.38 11.24 1.68
C ARG A 44 -16.48 11.64 0.69
N GLY A 45 -16.86 12.93 0.66
CA GLY A 45 -17.80 13.46 -0.31
C GLY A 45 -17.35 13.27 -1.77
N LEU A 46 -16.03 13.30 -2.04
CA LEU A 46 -15.46 13.06 -3.37
C LEU A 46 -15.64 11.62 -3.86
N LEU A 47 -16.01 10.69 -2.99
CA LEU A 47 -16.27 9.29 -3.33
C LEU A 47 -17.72 9.06 -3.79
N ASP A 48 -18.56 10.10 -3.81
CA ASP A 48 -19.95 9.99 -4.28
C ASP A 48 -20.01 9.86 -5.82
N PRO A 49 -20.41 8.69 -6.36
CA PRO A 49 -20.48 8.49 -7.80
C PRO A 49 -21.62 9.28 -8.46
N PHE A 50 -22.66 9.65 -7.72
CA PHE A 50 -23.76 10.45 -8.26
C PHE A 50 -23.36 11.91 -8.47
N ARG A 51 -22.45 12.41 -7.63
CA ARG A 51 -21.97 13.79 -7.71
C ARG A 51 -20.74 13.96 -8.59
N TYR A 52 -19.82 12.99 -8.60
CA TYR A 52 -18.53 13.12 -9.30
C TYR A 52 -18.28 12.05 -10.38
N GLY A 53 -19.22 11.12 -10.61
CA GLY A 53 -19.18 10.17 -11.72
C GLY A 53 -17.87 9.35 -11.79
N ILE A 54 -17.19 9.43 -12.94
CA ILE A 54 -15.93 8.70 -13.20
C ILE A 54 -14.81 9.10 -12.24
N PHE A 55 -14.78 10.36 -11.78
CA PHE A 55 -13.75 10.82 -10.84
C PHE A 55 -13.85 10.07 -9.51
N ALA A 56 -15.07 9.87 -8.99
CA ALA A 56 -15.27 9.07 -7.77
C ALA A 56 -14.79 7.63 -7.95
N TRP A 57 -15.04 7.02 -9.11
CA TRP A 57 -14.55 5.66 -9.42
C TRP A 57 -13.02 5.58 -9.49
N GLN A 58 -12.38 6.55 -10.15
CA GLN A 58 -10.92 6.63 -10.20
C GLN A 58 -10.33 6.80 -8.80
N LEU A 59 -10.91 7.69 -7.99
CA LEU A 59 -10.48 7.92 -6.61
C LEU A 59 -10.65 6.66 -5.75
N PHE A 60 -11.80 6.00 -5.86
CA PHE A 60 -12.09 4.77 -5.13
C PHE A 60 -11.12 3.64 -5.51
N SER A 61 -10.94 3.36 -6.80
CA SER A 61 -10.05 2.29 -7.25
C SER A 61 -8.57 2.58 -6.97
N HIS A 62 -8.08 3.77 -7.30
CA HIS A 62 -6.64 4.09 -7.26
C HIS A 62 -6.16 4.56 -5.88
N LYS A 63 -7.06 5.02 -4.99
CA LYS A 63 -6.71 5.38 -3.62
C LYS A 63 -7.28 4.36 -2.64
N VAL A 64 -8.60 4.20 -2.56
CA VAL A 64 -9.23 3.37 -1.51
C VAL A 64 -8.78 1.91 -1.62
N LEU A 65 -9.06 1.25 -2.77
CA LEU A 65 -8.69 -0.15 -2.96
C LEU A 65 -7.16 -0.35 -2.93
N ARG A 66 -6.41 0.63 -3.43
CA ARG A 66 -4.94 0.58 -3.43
C ARG A 66 -4.36 0.53 -2.02
N TYR A 67 -4.87 1.34 -1.09
CA TYR A 67 -4.43 1.33 0.30
C TYR A 67 -5.00 0.15 1.09
N MET A 68 -6.12 -0.43 0.64
CA MET A 68 -6.70 -1.65 1.21
C MET A 68 -6.16 -2.95 0.61
N ALA A 69 -5.21 -2.89 -0.33
CA ALA A 69 -4.67 -4.07 -1.01
C ALA A 69 -4.08 -5.13 -0.05
N PHE A 70 -3.57 -4.72 1.12
CA PHE A 70 -3.12 -5.64 2.17
C PHE A 70 -4.24 -6.59 2.63
N LEU A 71 -5.48 -6.10 2.72
CA LEU A 71 -6.64 -6.89 3.14
C LEU A 71 -6.97 -7.93 2.07
N PHE A 72 -6.89 -7.55 0.79
CA PHE A 72 -7.14 -8.49 -0.31
C PHE A 72 -6.07 -9.57 -0.39
N MET A 73 -4.81 -9.26 -0.10
CA MET A 73 -3.74 -10.26 -0.02
C MET A 73 -3.98 -11.28 1.11
N VAL A 74 -4.39 -10.79 2.29
CA VAL A 74 -4.73 -11.66 3.43
C VAL A 74 -5.96 -12.52 3.11
N LEU A 75 -7.03 -11.90 2.60
CA LEU A 75 -8.26 -12.60 2.25
C LEU A 75 -8.00 -13.65 1.18
N ALA A 76 -7.24 -13.32 0.14
CA ALA A 76 -6.89 -14.26 -0.92
C ALA A 76 -6.11 -15.48 -0.40
N PHE A 77 -5.23 -15.29 0.60
CA PHE A 77 -4.54 -16.43 1.21
C PHE A 77 -5.48 -17.27 2.09
N LEU A 78 -6.30 -16.62 2.92
CA LEU A 78 -7.23 -17.30 3.83
C LEU A 78 -8.33 -18.07 3.09
N THR A 79 -8.86 -17.54 1.99
CA THR A 79 -9.85 -18.23 1.16
C THR A 79 -9.23 -19.35 0.35
N ASN A 80 -7.99 -19.21 -0.09
CA ASN A 80 -7.32 -20.26 -0.88
C ASN A 80 -6.98 -21.51 -0.04
N LEU A 81 -6.79 -21.36 1.27
CA LEU A 81 -6.45 -22.47 2.17
C LEU A 81 -7.53 -23.58 2.22
N PRO A 82 -8.82 -23.31 2.49
CA PRO A 82 -9.86 -24.35 2.41
C PRO A 82 -10.11 -24.81 0.97
N LEU A 83 -10.02 -23.91 -0.02
CA LEU A 83 -10.25 -24.27 -1.42
C LEU A 83 -9.22 -25.28 -1.93
N ALA A 84 -7.94 -25.11 -1.59
CA ALA A 84 -6.88 -26.06 -1.95
C ALA A 84 -7.03 -27.43 -1.27
N ARG A 85 -7.66 -27.48 -0.08
CA ARG A 85 -7.94 -28.73 0.64
C ARG A 85 -9.08 -29.52 0.01
N HIS A 86 -10.17 -28.84 -0.37
CA HIS A 86 -11.37 -29.49 -0.90
C HIS A 86 -11.32 -29.70 -2.42
N HIS A 87 -10.60 -28.86 -3.15
CA HIS A 87 -10.49 -28.90 -4.61
C HIS A 87 -9.01 -28.95 -5.01
N GLN A 88 -8.49 -30.17 -5.17
CA GLN A 88 -7.12 -30.38 -5.62
C GLN A 88 -6.95 -30.00 -7.11
N GLY A 89 -5.74 -29.60 -7.49
CA GLY A 89 -5.42 -29.09 -8.83
C GLY A 89 -5.10 -27.59 -8.82
N PHE A 90 -5.89 -26.78 -9.51
CA PHE A 90 -5.64 -25.34 -9.70
C PHE A 90 -5.45 -24.58 -8.38
N TYR A 91 -6.30 -24.81 -7.36
CA TYR A 91 -6.19 -24.11 -6.07
C TYR A 91 -4.97 -24.54 -5.25
N ALA A 92 -4.56 -25.81 -5.36
CA ALA A 92 -3.31 -26.27 -4.75
C ALA A 92 -2.09 -25.59 -5.41
N PHE A 93 -2.11 -25.44 -6.74
CA PHE A 93 -1.07 -24.72 -7.48
C PHE A 93 -1.02 -23.23 -7.10
N THR A 94 -2.16 -22.53 -7.06
CA THR A 94 -2.18 -21.11 -6.68
C THR A 94 -1.76 -20.89 -5.23
N LEU A 95 -2.11 -21.81 -4.32
CA LEU A 95 -1.66 -21.75 -2.93
C LEU A 95 -0.14 -21.95 -2.84
N ALA A 96 0.41 -22.93 -3.54
CA ALA A 96 1.85 -23.13 -3.62
C ALA A 96 2.56 -21.89 -4.18
N ALA A 97 2.04 -21.30 -5.26
CA ALA A 97 2.58 -20.08 -5.84
C ALA A 97 2.52 -18.88 -4.87
N GLN A 98 1.43 -18.73 -4.12
CA GLN A 98 1.31 -17.71 -3.06
C GLN A 98 2.35 -17.92 -1.95
N VAL A 99 2.55 -19.16 -1.49
CA VAL A 99 3.56 -19.49 -0.48
C VAL A 99 4.96 -19.17 -0.99
N VAL A 100 5.30 -19.58 -2.22
CA VAL A 100 6.59 -19.26 -2.85
C VAL A 100 6.79 -17.76 -2.97
N PHE A 101 5.76 -17.01 -3.38
CA PHE A 101 5.80 -15.55 -3.45
C PHE A 101 6.13 -14.92 -2.09
N TYR A 102 5.46 -15.36 -1.02
CA TYR A 102 5.71 -14.84 0.33
C TYR A 102 7.10 -15.24 0.86
N LEU A 103 7.53 -16.47 0.64
CA LEU A 103 8.89 -16.91 0.99
C LEU A 103 9.95 -16.10 0.24
N THR A 104 9.73 -15.83 -1.04
CA THR A 104 10.62 -14.98 -1.86
C THR A 104 10.72 -13.57 -1.27
N ALA A 105 9.61 -13.01 -0.80
CA ALA A 105 9.63 -11.70 -0.14
C ALA A 105 10.43 -11.73 1.18
N VAL A 106 10.34 -12.81 1.97
CA VAL A 106 11.13 -12.99 3.19
C VAL A 106 12.63 -13.09 2.87
N VAL A 107 13.01 -13.86 1.84
CA VAL A 107 14.39 -13.91 1.36
C VAL A 107 14.87 -12.52 0.93
N GLY A 108 14.05 -11.77 0.19
CA GLY A 108 14.35 -10.40 -0.20
C GLY A 108 14.59 -9.44 0.98
N HIS A 109 13.92 -9.64 2.12
CA HIS A 109 14.20 -8.88 3.34
C HIS A 109 15.62 -9.12 3.88
N GLY A 110 16.12 -10.36 3.78
CA GLY A 110 17.48 -10.73 4.16
C GLY A 110 18.53 -10.16 3.20
N LEU A 111 18.22 -10.14 1.90
CA LEU A 111 19.11 -9.59 0.86
C LEU A 111 18.99 -8.08 0.67
N ARG A 112 18.24 -7.35 1.51
CA ARG A 112 17.99 -5.91 1.32
C ARG A 112 19.25 -5.03 1.24
N ARG A 113 20.39 -5.52 1.74
CA ARG A 113 21.68 -4.83 1.71
C ARG A 113 22.60 -5.28 0.56
N SER A 114 22.17 -6.28 -0.21
CA SER A 114 23.04 -7.05 -1.11
C SER A 114 22.56 -7.08 -2.56
N ASP A 115 21.83 -6.04 -2.99
CA ASP A 115 21.21 -5.89 -4.32
C ASP A 115 20.51 -7.17 -4.84
N PRO A 116 19.29 -7.48 -4.34
CA PRO A 116 18.62 -8.72 -4.68
C PRO A 116 18.24 -8.77 -6.18
N PRO A 117 18.10 -9.97 -6.77
CA PRO A 117 17.57 -10.11 -8.11
C PRO A 117 16.23 -9.37 -8.28
N LYS A 118 15.99 -8.76 -9.45
CA LYS A 118 14.83 -7.89 -9.70
C LYS A 118 13.50 -8.47 -9.24
N LEU A 119 13.27 -9.76 -9.48
CA LEU A 119 12.03 -10.44 -9.07
C LEU A 119 11.89 -10.54 -7.54
N VAL A 120 12.99 -10.86 -6.85
CA VAL A 120 13.04 -10.93 -5.38
C VAL A 120 12.80 -9.54 -4.78
N GLY A 121 13.47 -8.52 -5.33
CA GLY A 121 13.27 -7.12 -4.95
C GLY A 121 11.82 -6.67 -5.15
N LEU A 122 11.18 -7.06 -6.27
CA LEU A 122 9.77 -6.75 -6.55
C LEU A 122 8.83 -7.40 -5.55
N CYS A 123 8.96 -8.71 -5.30
CA CYS A 123 8.15 -9.44 -4.32
C CYS A 123 8.28 -8.84 -2.92
N TYR A 124 9.51 -8.54 -2.51
CA TYR A 124 9.80 -7.88 -1.25
C TYR A 124 9.13 -6.51 -1.16
N TYR A 125 9.35 -5.64 -2.15
CA TYR A 125 8.81 -4.29 -2.16
C TYR A 125 7.27 -4.27 -2.16
N LEU A 126 6.63 -5.18 -2.90
CA LEU A 126 5.18 -5.33 -2.91
C LEU A 126 4.66 -5.70 -1.50
N CYS A 127 5.31 -6.63 -0.81
CA CYS A 127 4.93 -7.01 0.56
C CYS A 127 5.15 -5.87 1.56
N VAL A 128 6.29 -5.20 1.52
CA VAL A 128 6.62 -4.08 2.41
C VAL A 128 5.62 -2.94 2.26
N LEU A 129 5.22 -2.61 1.03
CA LEU A 129 4.24 -1.56 0.78
C LEU A 129 2.86 -1.90 1.37
N ASN A 130 2.40 -3.13 1.18
CA ASN A 130 1.11 -3.58 1.73
C ASN A 130 1.17 -3.70 3.26
N LEU A 131 2.29 -4.15 3.83
CA LEU A 131 2.49 -4.17 5.28
C LEU A 131 2.44 -2.76 5.88
N ALA A 132 3.08 -1.78 5.21
CA ALA A 132 3.01 -0.38 5.62
C ALA A 132 1.57 0.15 5.57
N GLY A 133 0.81 -0.21 4.54
CA GLY A 133 -0.61 0.10 4.41
C GLY A 133 -1.46 -0.50 5.53
N GLY A 134 -1.24 -1.77 5.87
CA GLY A 134 -1.93 -2.46 6.97
C GLY A 134 -1.64 -1.83 8.33
N LEU A 135 -0.37 -1.52 8.62
CA LEU A 135 0.00 -0.84 9.86
C LEU A 135 -0.61 0.57 9.92
N ALA A 136 -0.61 1.31 8.80
CA ALA A 136 -1.28 2.61 8.72
C ALA A 136 -2.78 2.51 8.94
N TRP A 137 -3.44 1.46 8.44
CA TRP A 137 -4.86 1.21 8.68
C TRP A 137 -5.16 0.97 10.16
N ILE A 138 -4.37 0.14 10.85
CA ILE A 138 -4.51 -0.07 12.30
C ILE A 138 -4.35 1.25 13.05
N GLN A 139 -3.33 2.04 12.72
CA GLN A 139 -3.11 3.34 13.35
C GLN A 139 -4.26 4.33 13.07
N PHE A 140 -4.82 4.29 11.87
CA PHE A 140 -5.99 5.08 11.49
C PHE A 140 -7.22 4.70 12.34
N LEU A 141 -7.49 3.40 12.50
CA LEU A 141 -8.57 2.89 13.35
C LEU A 141 -8.38 3.28 14.83
N GLN A 142 -7.14 3.29 15.31
CA GLN A 142 -6.78 3.79 16.65
C GLN A 142 -6.90 5.32 16.79
N GLY A 143 -7.28 6.04 15.74
CA GLY A 143 -7.40 7.50 15.76
C GLY A 143 -6.06 8.24 15.79
N ARG A 144 -4.93 7.55 15.59
CA ARG A 144 -3.61 8.21 15.56
C ARG A 144 -3.53 9.16 14.37
N LYS A 145 -3.02 10.37 14.61
CA LYS A 145 -2.73 11.37 13.57
C LYS A 145 -1.28 11.81 13.69
N GLN A 146 -0.53 11.71 12.60
CA GLN A 146 0.80 12.32 12.51
C GLN A 146 0.68 13.75 11.97
N VAL A 147 0.37 14.67 12.89
CA VAL A 147 0.18 16.10 12.61
C VAL A 147 1.53 16.81 12.49
N VAL A 148 2.49 16.49 13.36
CA VAL A 148 3.81 17.11 13.36
C VAL A 148 4.73 16.37 12.41
N TRP A 149 5.19 17.07 11.36
CA TRP A 149 6.32 16.62 10.56
C TRP A 149 7.60 16.85 11.38
N LYS A 150 8.25 15.77 11.82
CA LYS A 150 9.62 15.86 12.34
C LYS A 150 10.57 15.84 11.15
N PRO A 151 11.36 16.91 10.92
CA PRO A 151 12.40 16.92 9.91
C PRO A 151 13.37 15.75 10.16
N ARG A 152 13.92 15.20 9.08
CA ARG A 152 15.01 14.22 9.17
C ARG A 152 16.27 15.00 9.53
N THR A 153 16.81 14.81 10.73
CA THR A 153 18.16 15.26 11.13
C THR A 153 19.16 14.20 10.77
#